data_AF-A0A843LP09-F1
#
_entry.id   AF-A0A843LP09-F1
#
_cell.length_a   1.000
_cell.length_b   1.000
_cell.length_c   1.000
_cell.angle_alpha   90.00
_cell.angle_beta   90.00
_cell.angle_gamma   90.00
#
_symmetry.space_group_name_H-M   'P 1'
#
loop_
_entity.id
_entity.type
_entity.pdbx_description
1 polymer ?
#
loop_
_entity_poly.entity_id
_entity_poly.type
_entity_poly.pdbx_seq_one_letter_code
_entity_poly.pdbx_strand_id
1 'polypeptide(L)'
;MMKSVELIIKGEKVNNVGYRPFLLLNALTHEIEKLYAFNAIAGGQEAVILRAEGEDEHIASYIEFVKSSYPPHAKVGSIEVKDFNGHVGDAYKYAQILQLEQMYKAIPAIISIDNKQDAMLEKQDIMIEKQDATISILKEVREDTSAMLEKQDAMLEKQDAMLEKQDATISILEEVREDTSAMLEKQDATISILEEVREDTSAMLEKQDATISILEEVREDTSAIKADISCLRKDASESLYEKYEQLCQEIAEIKATLSEIKARAA
;
A
#
# COMPACT_ATOMS: atom_id res chain seq x y z
N MET A 1 76.77 -46.71 -50.22
CA MET A 1 75.88 -47.78 -50.73
C MET A 1 74.46 -47.44 -50.29
N MET A 2 73.43 -47.74 -51.10
CA MET A 2 72.04 -47.62 -50.65
C MET A 2 71.69 -48.78 -49.73
N LYS A 3 70.96 -48.51 -48.66
CA LYS A 3 70.54 -49.49 -47.66
C LYS A 3 69.07 -49.29 -47.33
N SER A 4 68.36 -50.40 -47.20
CA SER A 4 66.95 -50.44 -46.83
C SER A 4 66.79 -51.21 -45.53
N VAL A 5 66.12 -50.60 -44.54
CA VAL A 5 65.95 -51.15 -43.20
C VAL A 5 64.49 -51.11 -42.76
N GLU A 6 64.11 -52.09 -41.95
CA GLU A 6 62.84 -52.12 -41.23
C GLU A 6 63.12 -52.06 -39.72
N LEU A 7 62.55 -51.07 -39.06
CA LEU A 7 62.57 -50.92 -37.61
C LEU A 7 61.19 -51.29 -37.06
N ILE A 8 61.17 -52.18 -36.07
CA ILE A 8 59.96 -52.58 -35.37
C ILE A 8 60.04 -52.01 -33.95
N ILE A 9 59.30 -50.93 -33.72
CA ILE A 9 59.27 -50.20 -32.46
C ILE A 9 58.08 -50.73 -31.66
N LYS A 10 58.33 -51.54 -30.64
CA LYS A 10 57.28 -52.11 -29.76
C LYS A 10 57.22 -51.33 -28.45
N GLY A 11 56.04 -51.24 -27.87
CA GLY A 11 55.89 -50.67 -26.54
C GLY A 11 54.48 -50.76 -25.98
N GLU A 12 54.32 -50.34 -24.72
CA GLU A 12 53.01 -50.24 -24.07
C GLU A 12 52.11 -49.20 -24.76
N LYS A 13 52.72 -48.13 -25.26
CA LYS A 13 52.00 -47.05 -25.92
C LYS A 13 52.84 -46.39 -27.02
N VAL A 14 52.64 -46.83 -28.27
CA VAL A 14 53.38 -46.32 -29.44
C VAL A 14 52.47 -45.94 -30.60
N ASN A 15 51.20 -46.38 -30.58
CA ASN A 15 50.19 -46.00 -31.56
C ASN A 15 49.41 -44.76 -31.09
N ASN A 16 49.08 -43.88 -32.04
CA ASN A 16 48.32 -42.64 -31.80
C ASN A 16 48.97 -41.63 -30.84
N VAL A 17 50.29 -41.70 -30.63
CA VAL A 17 51.07 -40.75 -29.80
C VAL A 17 51.91 -39.78 -30.63
N GLY A 18 51.60 -39.63 -31.92
CA GLY A 18 52.37 -38.78 -32.84
C GLY A 18 53.65 -39.44 -33.39
N TYR A 19 53.85 -40.73 -33.15
CA TYR A 19 55.06 -41.46 -33.54
C TYR A 19 55.32 -41.45 -35.05
N ARG A 20 54.29 -41.69 -35.88
CA ARG A 20 54.40 -41.67 -37.35
C ARG A 20 54.84 -40.31 -37.93
N PRO A 21 54.18 -39.18 -37.59
CA PRO A 21 54.68 -37.85 -37.94
C PRO A 21 56.08 -37.54 -37.41
N PHE A 22 56.39 -37.95 -36.18
CA PHE A 22 57.71 -37.77 -35.57
C PHE A 22 58.80 -38.48 -36.37
N LEU A 23 58.58 -39.73 -36.77
CA LEU A 23 59.51 -40.47 -37.60
C LEU A 23 59.69 -39.80 -38.96
N LEU A 24 58.60 -39.38 -39.60
CA LEU A 24 58.65 -38.70 -40.89
C LEU A 24 59.45 -37.40 -40.84
N LEU A 25 59.16 -36.52 -39.88
CA LEU A 25 59.83 -35.24 -39.78
C LEU A 25 61.36 -35.41 -39.62
N ASN A 26 61.76 -36.32 -38.73
CA ASN A 26 63.19 -36.54 -38.48
C ASN A 26 63.88 -37.33 -39.60
N ALA A 27 63.15 -38.16 -40.35
CA ALA A 27 63.68 -38.78 -41.56
C ALA A 27 64.05 -37.74 -42.61
N LEU A 28 63.18 -36.76 -42.83
CA LEU A 28 63.44 -35.65 -43.75
C LEU A 28 64.63 -34.79 -43.28
N THR A 29 64.77 -34.56 -41.97
CA THR A 29 65.94 -33.88 -41.39
C THR A 29 67.25 -34.65 -41.56
N HIS A 30 67.19 -35.96 -41.77
CA HIS A 30 68.36 -36.82 -42.04
C HIS A 30 68.46 -37.19 -43.52
N GLU A 31 67.81 -36.43 -44.41
CA GLU A 31 67.87 -36.61 -45.87
C GLU A 31 67.42 -38.01 -46.34
N ILE A 32 66.49 -38.63 -45.61
CA ILE A 32 65.86 -39.90 -45.99
C ILE A 32 64.57 -39.59 -46.75
N GLU A 33 64.66 -39.65 -48.07
CA GLU A 33 63.53 -39.35 -48.97
C GLU A 33 62.58 -40.54 -49.17
N LYS A 34 63.02 -41.77 -48.88
CA LYS A 34 62.17 -42.97 -48.93
C LYS A 34 61.85 -43.46 -47.53
N LEU A 35 60.60 -43.25 -47.12
CA LEU A 35 60.12 -43.56 -45.79
C LEU A 35 58.66 -44.00 -45.81
N TYR A 36 58.34 -45.03 -45.03
CA TYR A 36 56.95 -45.36 -44.73
C TYR A 36 56.84 -45.93 -43.32
N ALA A 37 55.93 -45.38 -42.52
CA ALA A 37 55.64 -45.89 -41.19
C ALA A 37 54.15 -46.23 -41.01
N PHE A 38 53.86 -47.32 -40.33
CA PHE A 38 52.48 -47.71 -40.07
C PHE A 38 52.37 -48.36 -38.70
N ASN A 39 51.19 -48.18 -38.09
CA ASN A 39 50.87 -48.80 -36.82
C ASN A 39 50.53 -50.27 -37.08
N ALA A 40 51.06 -51.15 -36.25
CA ALA A 40 50.84 -52.59 -36.29
C ALA A 40 50.67 -53.14 -34.86
N ILE A 41 50.45 -54.45 -34.79
CA ILE A 41 50.52 -55.22 -33.56
C ILE A 41 51.60 -56.27 -33.79
N ALA A 42 52.64 -56.28 -32.95
CA ALA A 42 53.72 -57.25 -33.04
C ALA A 42 53.92 -57.92 -31.68
N GLY A 43 53.76 -59.25 -31.63
CA GLY A 43 53.88 -60.01 -30.38
C GLY A 43 52.80 -59.67 -29.33
N GLY A 44 51.61 -59.24 -29.77
CA GLY A 44 50.50 -58.87 -28.88
C GLY A 44 50.59 -57.46 -28.27
N GLN A 45 51.60 -56.67 -28.62
CA GLN A 45 51.79 -55.29 -28.16
C GLN A 45 51.64 -54.29 -29.31
N GLU A 46 51.33 -53.02 -28.97
CA GLU A 46 51.36 -51.94 -29.95
C GLU A 46 52.76 -51.84 -30.57
N ALA A 47 52.82 -51.71 -31.89
CA ALA A 47 54.07 -51.53 -32.61
C ALA A 47 53.94 -50.46 -33.69
N VAL A 48 55.02 -49.72 -33.94
CA VAL A 48 55.18 -48.88 -35.12
C VAL A 48 56.26 -49.51 -35.98
N ILE A 49 55.88 -49.90 -37.19
CA ILE A 49 56.81 -50.43 -38.19
C ILE A 49 57.24 -49.28 -39.07
N LEU A 50 58.54 -49.07 -39.15
CA LEU A 50 59.19 -48.04 -39.94
C LEU A 50 60.04 -48.71 -41.00
N ARG A 51 59.85 -48.31 -42.25
CA ARG A 51 60.70 -48.70 -43.37
C ARG A 51 61.39 -47.46 -43.91
N ALA A 52 62.69 -47.53 -44.05
CA ALA A 52 63.52 -46.44 -44.53
C ALA A 52 64.51 -46.97 -45.56
N GLU A 53 64.73 -46.22 -46.63
CA GLU A 53 65.74 -46.49 -47.65
C GLU A 53 66.52 -45.21 -47.95
N GLY A 54 67.84 -45.31 -48.00
CA GLY A 54 68.72 -44.16 -48.21
C GLY A 54 70.18 -44.55 -48.26
N GLU A 55 71.06 -43.55 -48.22
CA GLU A 55 72.50 -43.77 -48.10
C GLU A 55 72.85 -44.38 -46.74
N ASP A 56 73.79 -45.33 -46.70
CA ASP A 56 74.14 -46.08 -45.48
C ASP A 56 74.52 -45.17 -44.29
N GLU A 57 75.22 -44.05 -44.54
CA GLU A 57 75.58 -43.07 -43.51
C GLU A 57 74.35 -42.38 -42.91
N HIS A 58 73.42 -41.92 -43.77
CA HIS A 58 72.17 -41.28 -43.36
C HIS A 58 71.25 -42.26 -42.63
N ILE A 59 71.17 -43.51 -43.11
CA ILE A 59 70.38 -44.58 -42.46
C ILE A 59 70.97 -44.94 -41.09
N ALA A 60 72.30 -45.05 -40.97
CA ALA A 60 72.95 -45.35 -39.69
C ALA A 60 72.67 -44.26 -38.64
N SER A 61 72.86 -42.99 -39.03
CA SER A 61 72.53 -41.82 -38.19
C SER A 61 71.07 -41.82 -37.74
N TYR A 62 70.15 -42.09 -38.68
CA TYR A 62 68.72 -42.12 -38.36
C TYR A 62 68.31 -43.29 -37.46
N ILE A 63 68.94 -44.45 -37.57
CA ILE A 63 68.71 -45.57 -36.65
C ILE A 63 69.14 -45.18 -35.22
N GLU A 64 70.26 -44.48 -35.05
CA GLU A 64 70.69 -43.98 -33.74
C GLU A 64 69.70 -42.97 -33.15
N PHE A 65 69.19 -42.06 -34.00
CA PHE A 65 68.14 -41.13 -33.60
C PHE A 65 66.88 -41.87 -33.12
N VAL A 66 66.35 -42.82 -33.91
CA VAL A 66 65.13 -43.55 -33.56
C VAL A 66 65.29 -44.38 -32.28
N LYS A 67 66.52 -44.81 -31.96
CA LYS A 67 66.83 -45.50 -30.71
C LYS A 67 66.94 -44.58 -29.50
N SER A 68 67.28 -43.30 -29.70
CA SER A 68 67.59 -42.35 -28.61
C SER A 68 66.50 -41.33 -28.34
N SER A 69 65.59 -41.08 -29.29
CA SER A 69 64.58 -40.03 -29.21
C SER A 69 63.18 -40.53 -29.52
N TYR A 70 62.21 -40.11 -28.71
CA TYR A 70 60.82 -40.57 -28.76
C TYR A 70 59.83 -39.40 -28.62
N PRO A 71 58.60 -39.52 -29.14
CA PRO A 71 57.53 -38.58 -28.85
C PRO A 71 57.25 -38.49 -27.33
N PRO A 72 56.86 -37.32 -26.79
CA PRO A 72 56.66 -37.11 -25.34
C PRO A 72 55.68 -38.07 -24.64
N HIS A 73 54.76 -38.69 -25.39
CA HIS A 73 53.74 -39.59 -24.86
C HIS A 73 53.96 -41.06 -25.23
N ALA A 74 55.10 -41.37 -25.87
CA ALA A 74 55.42 -42.74 -26.25
C ALA A 74 56.05 -43.51 -25.07
N LYS A 75 55.60 -44.74 -24.87
CA LYS A 75 56.20 -45.71 -23.96
C LYS A 75 56.77 -46.85 -24.78
N VAL A 76 58.04 -46.71 -25.17
CA VAL A 76 58.78 -47.68 -25.99
C VAL A 76 59.37 -48.77 -25.09
N GLY A 77 59.20 -50.02 -25.47
CA GLY A 77 59.78 -51.18 -24.77
C GLY A 77 61.01 -51.73 -25.48
N SER A 78 60.94 -51.98 -26.79
CA SER A 78 62.06 -52.54 -27.55
C SER A 78 62.02 -52.10 -29.01
N ILE A 79 63.20 -51.93 -29.62
CA ILE A 79 63.35 -51.62 -31.04
C ILE A 79 64.20 -52.69 -31.70
N GLU A 80 63.63 -53.40 -32.67
CA GLU A 80 64.33 -54.35 -33.52
C GLU A 80 64.67 -53.70 -34.87
N VAL A 81 65.88 -53.91 -35.38
CA VAL A 81 66.30 -53.43 -36.71
C VAL A 81 66.60 -54.65 -37.58
N LYS A 82 66.05 -54.67 -38.79
CA LYS A 82 66.20 -55.76 -39.76
C LYS A 82 66.52 -55.18 -41.14
N ASP A 83 67.25 -55.93 -41.95
CA ASP A 83 67.40 -55.60 -43.37
C ASP A 83 66.06 -55.77 -44.08
N PHE A 84 65.72 -54.80 -44.93
CA PHE A 84 64.45 -54.78 -45.63
C PHE A 84 64.65 -54.90 -47.14
N ASN A 85 64.23 -56.03 -47.70
CA ASN A 85 64.23 -56.24 -49.14
C ASN A 85 62.82 -56.00 -49.68
N GLY A 86 62.50 -54.74 -50.00
CA GLY A 86 61.20 -54.35 -50.54
C GLY A 86 61.16 -52.88 -50.94
N HIS A 87 60.05 -52.46 -51.56
CA HIS A 87 59.87 -51.05 -51.96
C HIS A 87 59.53 -50.18 -50.75
N VAL A 88 60.30 -49.11 -50.55
CA VAL A 88 59.98 -48.03 -49.61
C VAL A 88 59.44 -46.84 -50.40
N GLY A 89 58.26 -46.36 -49.99
CA GLY A 89 57.58 -45.25 -50.65
C GLY A 89 58.25 -43.90 -50.40
N ASP A 90 57.85 -42.91 -51.18
CA ASP A 90 58.32 -41.52 -51.06
C ASP A 90 57.77 -40.84 -49.78
N ALA A 91 58.66 -40.18 -49.04
CA ALA A 91 58.36 -39.54 -47.77
C ALA A 91 57.36 -38.37 -47.91
N TYR A 92 57.41 -37.60 -49.01
CA TYR A 92 56.47 -36.51 -49.27
C TYR A 92 55.06 -37.04 -49.59
N LYS A 93 54.94 -38.14 -50.35
CA LYS A 93 53.65 -38.83 -50.54
C LYS A 93 53.12 -39.38 -49.23
N TYR A 94 53.98 -39.94 -48.38
CA TYR A 94 53.59 -40.39 -47.05
C TYR A 94 53.11 -39.22 -46.16
N ALA A 95 53.72 -38.03 -46.27
CA ALA A 95 53.26 -36.81 -45.60
C ALA A 95 51.81 -36.46 -45.97
N GLN A 96 51.46 -36.53 -47.27
CA GLN A 96 50.10 -36.28 -47.75
C GLN A 96 49.09 -37.29 -47.19
N ILE A 97 49.47 -38.57 -47.09
CA ILE A 97 48.63 -39.61 -46.48
C ILE A 97 48.39 -39.29 -44.99
N LEU A 98 49.44 -38.93 -44.24
CA LEU A 98 49.30 -38.56 -42.84
C LEU A 98 48.39 -37.33 -42.66
N GLN A 99 48.49 -36.34 -43.53
CA GLN A 99 47.59 -35.16 -43.53
C GLN A 99 46.13 -35.57 -43.78
N LEU A 100 45.87 -36.42 -44.77
CA LEU A 100 44.53 -36.93 -45.07
C LEU A 100 43.94 -37.72 -43.89
N GLU A 101 44.75 -38.55 -43.22
CA GLU A 101 44.32 -39.25 -42.01
C GLU A 101 43.90 -38.29 -40.89
N GLN A 102 44.61 -37.16 -40.69
CA GLN A 102 44.21 -36.16 -39.70
C GLN A 102 42.92 -35.45 -40.09
N MET A 103 42.75 -35.11 -41.37
CA MET A 103 41.50 -34.53 -41.87
C MET A 103 40.31 -35.47 -41.65
N TYR A 104 40.47 -36.75 -41.93
CA TYR A 104 39.41 -37.74 -41.73
C TYR A 104 39.04 -37.87 -40.25
N LYS A 105 40.02 -37.82 -39.35
CA LYS A 105 39.78 -37.81 -37.89
C LYS A 105 39.07 -36.53 -37.41
N ALA A 106 39.23 -35.41 -38.12
CA ALA A 106 38.59 -34.15 -37.77
C ALA A 106 37.08 -34.13 -38.13
N ILE A 107 36.66 -34.83 -39.18
CA ILE A 107 35.24 -34.87 -39.63
C ILE A 107 34.26 -35.17 -38.48
N PRO A 108 34.40 -36.25 -37.68
CA PRO A 108 33.46 -36.53 -36.60
C PRO A 108 33.49 -35.47 -35.49
N ALA A 109 34.64 -34.83 -35.25
CA ALA A 109 34.75 -33.74 -34.29
C ALA A 109 33.98 -32.51 -34.78
N ILE A 110 34.09 -32.17 -36.07
CA ILE A 110 33.34 -31.07 -36.70
C ILE A 110 31.83 -31.34 -36.62
N ILE A 111 31.38 -32.54 -37.00
CA ILE A 111 29.97 -32.95 -36.88
C ILE A 111 29.48 -32.86 -35.43
N SER A 112 30.30 -33.30 -34.46
CA SER A 112 29.93 -33.19 -33.05
C SER A 112 29.85 -31.74 -32.55
N ILE A 113 30.64 -30.82 -33.11
CA ILE A 113 30.58 -29.39 -32.77
C ILE A 113 29.30 -28.79 -33.34
N ASP A 114 28.98 -29.08 -34.59
CA ASP A 114 27.77 -28.65 -35.29
C ASP A 114 26.50 -29.04 -34.50
N ASN A 115 26.36 -30.34 -34.19
CA ASN A 115 25.24 -30.84 -33.37
C ASN A 115 25.14 -30.18 -31.98
N LYS A 116 26.27 -29.83 -31.36
CA LYS A 116 26.28 -29.15 -30.06
C LYS A 116 25.88 -27.69 -30.19
N GLN A 117 26.23 -27.04 -31.29
CA GLN A 117 25.82 -25.67 -31.59
C GLN A 117 24.32 -25.62 -31.85
N ASP A 118 23.76 -26.54 -32.63
CA ASP A 118 22.31 -26.65 -32.84
C ASP A 118 21.56 -26.82 -31.51
N ALA A 119 21.99 -27.76 -30.67
CA ALA A 119 21.38 -27.96 -29.35
C ALA A 119 21.55 -26.75 -28.40
N MET A 120 22.57 -25.91 -28.62
CA MET A 120 22.76 -24.67 -27.87
C MET A 120 21.82 -23.57 -28.37
N LEU A 121 21.62 -23.46 -29.68
CA LEU A 121 20.67 -22.53 -30.30
C LEU A 121 19.25 -22.84 -29.84
N GLU A 122 18.82 -24.11 -29.87
CA GLU A 122 17.50 -24.52 -29.37
C GLU A 122 17.29 -24.11 -27.90
N LYS A 123 18.31 -24.25 -27.06
CA LYS A 123 18.24 -23.81 -25.66
C LYS A 123 18.15 -22.29 -25.51
N GLN A 124 18.83 -21.54 -26.39
CA GLN A 124 18.74 -20.09 -26.41
C GLN A 124 17.34 -19.63 -26.83
N ASP A 125 16.75 -20.26 -27.83
CA ASP A 125 15.37 -19.97 -28.27
C ASP A 125 14.36 -20.19 -27.14
N ILE A 126 14.42 -21.35 -26.46
CA ILE A 126 13.58 -21.63 -25.28
C ILE A 126 13.80 -20.60 -24.15
N MET A 127 15.04 -20.14 -23.97
CA MET A 127 15.34 -19.12 -22.95
C MET A 127 14.72 -17.77 -23.31
N ILE A 128 14.78 -17.38 -24.59
CA ILE A 128 14.16 -16.16 -25.10
C ILE A 128 12.64 -16.23 -24.92
N GLU A 129 11.99 -17.34 -25.29
CA GLU A 129 10.55 -17.52 -25.09
C GLU A 129 10.13 -17.37 -23.62
N LYS A 130 10.92 -17.94 -22.69
CA LYS A 130 10.66 -17.79 -21.25
C LYS A 130 10.86 -16.35 -20.76
N GLN A 131 11.85 -15.64 -21.31
CA GLN A 131 12.06 -14.22 -21.00
C GLN A 131 10.89 -13.38 -21.51
N ASP A 132 10.40 -13.61 -22.72
CA ASP A 132 9.24 -12.92 -23.28
C ASP A 132 7.97 -13.16 -22.44
N ALA A 133 7.72 -14.41 -22.03
CA ALA A 133 6.62 -14.73 -21.12
C ALA A 133 6.75 -13.99 -19.77
N THR A 134 7.97 -13.92 -19.22
CA THR A 134 8.24 -13.20 -17.96
C THR A 134 7.98 -11.70 -18.12
N ILE A 135 8.43 -11.11 -19.23
CA ILE A 135 8.20 -9.70 -19.55
C ILE A 135 6.69 -9.42 -19.68
N SER A 136 5.92 -10.33 -20.29
CA SER A 136 4.45 -10.19 -20.38
C SER A 136 3.81 -10.14 -19.01
N ILE A 137 4.13 -11.09 -18.12
CA ILE A 137 3.62 -11.12 -16.74
C ILE A 137 4.00 -9.85 -15.98
N LEU A 138 5.23 -9.36 -16.13
CA LEU A 138 5.66 -8.11 -15.47
C LEU A 138 4.88 -6.88 -15.96
N LYS A 139 4.48 -6.84 -17.23
CA LYS A 139 3.62 -5.76 -17.74
C LYS A 139 2.23 -5.83 -17.12
N GLU A 140 1.62 -7.01 -17.05
CA GLU A 140 0.31 -7.20 -16.41
C GLU A 140 0.35 -6.80 -14.92
N VAL A 141 1.34 -7.27 -14.17
CA VAL A 141 1.52 -6.89 -12.75
C VAL A 141 1.66 -5.38 -12.58
N ARG A 142 2.38 -4.71 -13.48
CA ARG A 142 2.52 -3.25 -13.45
C ARG A 142 1.19 -2.55 -13.69
N GLU A 143 0.38 -3.04 -14.64
CA GLU A 143 -0.95 -2.49 -14.93
C GLU A 143 -1.89 -2.67 -13.74
N ASP A 144 -1.92 -3.87 -13.13
CA ASP A 144 -2.71 -4.14 -11.93
C ASP A 144 -2.29 -3.24 -10.76
N THR A 145 -0.98 -3.05 -10.57
CA THR A 145 -0.43 -2.17 -9.52
C THR A 145 -0.86 -0.72 -9.75
N SER A 146 -0.83 -0.25 -11.01
CA SER A 146 -1.29 1.09 -11.38
C SER A 146 -2.78 1.27 -11.07
N ALA A 147 -3.62 0.31 -11.45
CA ALA A 147 -5.06 0.35 -11.18
C ALA A 147 -5.38 0.30 -9.68
N MET A 148 -4.56 -0.39 -8.87
CA MET A 148 -4.70 -0.40 -7.42
C MET A 148 -4.37 0.97 -6.80
N LEU A 149 -3.30 1.63 -7.28
CA LEU A 149 -2.94 2.98 -6.84
C LEU A 149 -4.04 3.99 -7.18
N GLU A 150 -4.58 3.97 -8.40
CA GLU A 150 -5.71 4.84 -8.78
C GLU A 150 -6.93 4.65 -7.88
N LYS A 151 -7.24 3.41 -7.48
CA LYS A 151 -8.33 3.13 -6.53
C LYS A 151 -8.05 3.67 -5.13
N GLN A 152 -6.79 3.63 -4.68
CA GLN A 152 -6.40 4.20 -3.40
C GLN A 152 -6.52 5.73 -3.43
N ASP A 153 -6.04 6.38 -4.49
CA ASP A 153 -6.16 7.83 -4.67
C ASP A 153 -7.63 8.26 -4.65
N ALA A 154 -8.51 7.58 -5.40
CA ALA A 154 -9.94 7.87 -5.41
C ALA A 154 -10.62 7.62 -4.03
N MET A 155 -10.09 6.72 -3.21
CA MET A 155 -10.58 6.50 -1.84
C MET A 155 -10.14 7.62 -0.90
N LEU A 156 -8.89 8.09 -1.03
CA LEU A 156 -8.38 9.24 -0.27
C LEU A 156 -9.16 10.50 -0.59
N GLU A 157 -9.41 10.80 -1.88
CA GLU A 157 -10.23 11.96 -2.28
C GLU A 157 -11.64 11.92 -1.66
N LYS A 158 -12.25 10.74 -1.57
CA LYS A 158 -13.56 10.57 -0.91
C LYS A 158 -13.50 10.79 0.59
N GLN A 159 -12.41 10.38 1.23
CA GLN A 159 -12.19 10.63 2.66
C GLN A 159 -12.00 12.12 2.92
N ASP A 160 -11.20 12.80 2.11
CA ASP A 160 -11.00 14.25 2.22
C ASP A 160 -12.32 15.01 2.06
N ALA A 161 -13.12 14.68 1.03
CA ALA A 161 -14.44 15.28 0.84
C ALA A 161 -15.42 14.98 1.99
N MET A 162 -15.26 13.84 2.68
CA MET A 162 -16.06 13.51 3.86
C MET A 162 -15.63 14.33 5.08
N LEU A 163 -14.32 14.53 5.27
CA LEU A 163 -13.77 15.37 6.33
C LEU A 163 -14.23 16.83 6.15
N GLU A 164 -14.16 17.38 4.94
CA GLU A 164 -14.64 18.74 4.65
C GLU A 164 -16.13 18.92 5.01
N LYS A 165 -16.97 17.90 4.73
CA LYS A 165 -18.38 17.93 5.11
C LYS A 165 -18.59 17.84 6.61
N GLN A 166 -17.75 17.08 7.31
CA GLN A 166 -17.78 17.00 8.78
C GLN A 166 -17.39 18.34 9.39
N ASP A 167 -16.33 18.99 8.90
CA ASP A 167 -15.90 20.31 9.34
C ASP A 167 -16.99 21.36 9.13
N ALA A 168 -17.63 21.37 7.96
CA ALA A 168 -18.77 22.26 7.69
C ALA A 168 -19.95 22.00 8.64
N THR A 169 -20.23 20.73 8.96
CA THR A 169 -21.30 20.36 9.89
C THR A 169 -20.98 20.80 11.32
N ILE A 170 -19.72 20.66 11.75
CA ILE A 170 -19.25 21.12 13.06
C ILE A 170 -19.41 22.63 13.17
N SER A 171 -19.01 23.39 12.14
CA SER A 171 -19.15 24.85 12.12
C SER A 171 -20.61 25.29 12.26
N ILE A 172 -21.54 24.63 11.55
CA ILE A 172 -22.98 24.92 11.70
C ILE A 172 -23.48 24.59 13.12
N LEU A 173 -23.02 23.49 13.71
CA LEU A 173 -23.41 23.13 15.08
C LEU A 173 -22.89 24.13 16.12
N GLU A 174 -21.69 24.68 15.91
CA GLU A 174 -21.14 25.74 16.75
C GLU A 174 -21.99 27.01 16.67
N GLU A 175 -22.39 27.43 15.46
CA GLU A 175 -23.29 28.58 15.25
C GLU A 175 -24.65 28.36 15.93
N VAL A 176 -25.27 27.20 15.74
CA VAL A 176 -26.54 26.86 16.41
C VAL A 176 -26.41 26.87 17.93
N ARG A 177 -25.27 26.41 18.46
CA ARG A 177 -25.00 26.45 19.91
C ARG A 177 -24.91 27.89 20.41
N GLU A 178 -24.24 28.77 19.69
CA GLU A 178 -24.16 30.20 20.02
C GLU A 178 -25.53 30.87 20.00
N ASP A 179 -26.32 30.64 18.94
CA ASP A 179 -27.69 31.16 18.83
C ASP A 179 -28.58 30.67 19.97
N THR A 180 -28.46 29.40 20.34
CA THR A 180 -29.22 28.81 21.45
C THR A 180 -28.82 29.45 22.78
N SER A 181 -27.52 29.67 23.01
CA SER A 181 -27.02 30.38 24.19
C SER A 181 -27.60 31.79 24.29
N ALA A 182 -27.55 32.56 23.19
CA ALA A 182 -28.10 33.91 23.14
C ALA A 182 -29.63 33.93 23.35
N MET A 183 -30.35 32.91 22.90
CA MET A 183 -31.78 32.76 23.15
C MET A 183 -32.07 32.50 24.63
N LEU A 184 -31.29 31.64 25.30
CA LEU A 184 -31.43 31.37 26.73
C LEU A 184 -31.19 32.63 27.56
N GLU A 185 -30.15 33.42 27.26
CA GLU A 185 -29.90 34.69 27.95
C GLU A 185 -31.08 35.67 27.82
N LYS A 186 -31.72 35.74 26.64
CA LYS A 186 -32.92 36.55 26.44
C LYS A 186 -34.12 36.03 27.22
N GLN A 187 -34.26 34.70 27.34
CA GLN A 187 -35.31 34.10 28.17
C GLN A 187 -35.09 34.41 29.65
N ASP A 188 -33.86 34.29 30.15
CA ASP A 188 -33.51 34.64 31.53
C ASP A 188 -33.80 36.11 31.84
N ALA A 189 -33.44 37.03 30.93
CA ALA A 189 -33.79 38.45 31.06
C ALA A 189 -35.30 38.68 31.09
N THR A 190 -36.06 37.96 30.26
CA THR A 190 -37.53 38.06 30.24
C THR A 190 -38.16 37.53 31.52
N ILE A 191 -37.64 36.42 32.07
CA ILE A 191 -38.08 35.85 33.35
C ILE A 191 -37.85 36.87 34.47
N SER A 192 -36.68 37.51 34.51
CA SER A 192 -36.38 38.54 35.52
C SER A 192 -37.37 39.71 35.47
N ILE A 193 -37.74 40.19 34.27
CA ILE A 193 -38.75 41.25 34.11
C ILE A 193 -40.12 40.76 34.59
N LEU A 194 -40.51 39.52 34.28
CA LEU A 194 -41.78 38.96 34.73
C LEU A 194 -41.84 38.80 36.25
N GLU A 195 -40.73 38.46 36.90
CA GLU A 195 -40.63 38.41 38.36
C GLU A 195 -40.84 39.78 38.99
N GLU A 196 -40.23 40.84 38.43
CA GLU A 196 -40.43 42.22 38.87
C GLU A 196 -41.89 42.67 38.71
N VAL A 197 -42.50 42.42 37.54
CA VAL A 197 -43.93 42.72 37.30
C VAL A 197 -44.84 41.96 38.27
N ARG A 198 -44.49 40.72 38.62
CA ARG A 198 -45.25 39.92 39.59
C ARG A 198 -45.18 40.55 40.98
N GLU A 199 -44.00 41.00 41.40
CA GLU A 199 -43.80 41.67 42.69
C GLU A 199 -44.59 42.99 42.75
N ASP A 200 -44.48 43.83 41.72
CA ASP A 200 -45.24 45.07 41.59
C ASP A 200 -46.76 44.85 41.65
N THR A 201 -47.24 43.81 40.96
CA THR A 201 -48.66 43.44 40.97
C THR A 201 -49.11 42.99 42.36
N SER A 202 -48.28 42.21 43.06
CA SER A 202 -48.56 41.80 44.45
C SER A 202 -48.66 43.02 45.38
N ALA A 203 -47.71 43.94 45.29
CA ALA A 203 -47.72 45.17 46.09
C ALA A 203 -48.94 46.07 45.75
N MET A 204 -49.38 46.09 44.50
CA MET A 204 -50.59 46.79 44.09
C MET A 204 -51.86 46.15 44.70
N LEU A 205 -51.95 44.82 44.70
CA LEU A 205 -53.09 44.10 45.31
C LEU A 205 -53.16 44.35 46.82
N GLU A 206 -52.04 44.32 47.54
CA GLU A 206 -52.01 44.67 48.96
C GLU A 206 -52.52 46.10 49.24
N LYS A 207 -52.16 47.06 48.38
CA LYS A 207 -52.68 48.44 48.47
C LYS A 207 -54.19 48.50 48.18
N GLN A 208 -54.69 47.69 47.25
CA GLN A 208 -56.12 47.59 46.99
C GLN A 208 -56.86 46.98 48.18
N ASP A 209 -56.34 45.90 48.78
CA ASP A 209 -56.91 45.28 49.98
C ASP A 209 -56.98 46.27 51.15
N ALA A 210 -55.91 47.05 51.38
CA ALA A 210 -55.91 48.11 52.38
C ALA A 210 -56.96 49.21 52.09
N THR A 211 -57.11 49.59 50.82
CA THR A 211 -58.12 50.58 50.39
C THR A 211 -59.54 50.05 50.60
N ILE A 212 -59.79 48.77 50.29
CA ILE A 212 -61.08 48.11 50.51
C ILE A 212 -61.42 48.12 52.00
N SER A 213 -60.47 47.77 52.87
CA SER A 213 -60.66 47.80 54.32
C SER A 213 -61.07 49.18 54.83
N ILE A 214 -60.43 50.26 54.33
CA ILE A 214 -60.80 51.64 54.69
C ILE A 214 -62.22 51.97 54.20
N LEU A 215 -62.58 51.55 52.98
CA LEU A 215 -63.93 51.78 52.44
C LEU A 215 -65.02 51.04 53.23
N GLU A 216 -64.72 49.84 53.72
CA GLU A 216 -65.62 49.08 54.60
C GLU A 216 -65.86 49.83 55.91
N GLU A 217 -64.81 50.35 56.54
CA GLU A 217 -64.90 51.18 57.76
C GLU A 217 -65.73 52.44 57.52
N VAL A 218 -65.45 53.20 56.45
CA VAL A 218 -66.23 54.40 56.08
C VAL A 218 -67.70 54.07 55.82
N ARG A 219 -67.99 52.90 55.23
CA ARG A 219 -69.36 52.43 55.00
C ARG A 219 -70.07 52.13 56.33
N GLU A 220 -69.39 51.52 57.29
CA GLU A 220 -69.91 51.26 58.63
C GLU A 220 -70.20 52.57 59.37
N ASP A 221 -69.25 53.51 59.39
CA ASP A 221 -69.40 54.84 59.94
C ASP A 221 -70.60 55.59 59.32
N THR A 222 -70.73 55.55 57.99
CA THR A 222 -71.85 56.17 57.28
C THR A 222 -73.19 55.55 57.68
N SER A 223 -73.22 54.23 57.93
CA SER A 223 -74.42 53.53 58.38
C SER A 223 -74.82 53.94 59.80
N ALA A 224 -73.84 54.10 60.70
CA ALA A 224 -74.04 54.57 62.07
C ALA A 224 -74.58 56.00 62.06
N ILE A 225 -73.95 56.90 61.28
CA ILE A 225 -74.43 58.29 61.09
C ILE A 225 -75.87 58.30 60.57
N LYS A 226 -76.22 57.44 59.61
CA LYS A 226 -77.60 57.35 59.08
C LYS A 226 -78.60 56.91 60.15
N ALA A 227 -78.23 55.97 61.02
CA ALA A 227 -79.05 55.54 62.14
C ALA A 227 -79.24 56.67 63.17
N ASP A 228 -78.16 57.37 63.52
CA ASP A 228 -78.19 58.52 64.42
C ASP A 228 -79.09 59.64 63.89
N ILE A 229 -79.00 59.97 62.59
CA ILE A 229 -79.90 60.93 61.93
C ILE A 229 -81.37 60.49 62.02
N SER A 230 -81.64 59.18 61.87
CA SER A 230 -83.00 58.65 62.00
C SER A 230 -83.52 58.80 63.44
N CYS A 231 -82.69 58.55 64.44
CA CYS A 231 -83.03 58.75 65.85
C CYS A 231 -83.32 60.22 66.13
N LEU A 232 -82.39 61.11 65.77
CA LEU A 232 -82.57 62.56 65.91
C LEU A 232 -83.83 63.09 65.21
N ARG A 233 -84.15 62.58 64.01
CA ARG A 233 -85.38 62.95 63.29
C ARG A 233 -86.62 62.50 64.06
N LYS A 234 -86.61 61.29 64.63
CA LYS A 234 -87.71 60.76 65.44
C LYS A 234 -87.88 61.60 66.71
N ASP A 235 -86.79 61.82 67.44
CA ASP A 235 -86.76 62.63 68.66
C ASP A 235 -87.25 64.06 68.41
N ALA A 236 -86.82 64.69 67.30
CA ALA A 236 -87.28 66.01 66.90
C ALA A 236 -88.78 66.03 66.55
N SER A 237 -89.28 64.99 65.88
CA SER A 237 -90.71 64.85 65.58
C SER A 237 -91.55 64.68 66.84
N GLU A 238 -91.09 63.86 67.80
CA GLU A 238 -91.75 63.66 69.08
C GLU A 238 -91.77 64.95 69.91
N SER A 239 -90.64 65.65 70.00
CA SER A 239 -90.56 66.94 70.70
C SER A 239 -91.46 68.02 70.08
N LEU A 240 -91.59 68.05 68.75
CA LEU A 240 -92.52 68.96 68.07
C LEU A 240 -93.98 68.61 68.35
N TYR A 241 -94.31 67.31 68.41
CA TYR A 241 -95.64 66.84 68.79
C TYR A 241 -95.99 67.22 70.22
N GLU A 242 -95.09 67.01 71.18
CA GLU A 242 -95.28 67.43 72.58
C GLU A 242 -95.50 68.95 72.68
N LYS A 243 -94.68 69.75 71.98
CA LYS A 243 -94.85 71.21 71.95
C LYS A 243 -96.17 71.64 71.31
N TYR A 244 -96.61 70.95 70.25
CA TYR A 244 -97.89 71.22 69.61
C TYR A 244 -99.07 70.86 70.54
N GLU A 245 -98.98 69.75 71.26
CA GLU A 245 -99.98 69.31 72.23
C GLU A 245 -100.09 70.29 73.41
N GLN A 246 -98.96 70.75 73.94
CA GLN A 246 -98.91 71.83 74.94
C GLN A 246 -99.57 73.11 74.41
N LEU A 247 -99.28 73.51 73.16
CA LEU A 247 -99.91 74.68 72.55
C LEU A 247 -101.43 74.50 72.41
N CYS A 248 -101.91 73.30 72.05
CA CYS A 248 -103.33 72.99 72.01
C CYS A 248 -103.98 73.09 73.40
N GLN A 249 -103.29 72.64 74.46
CA GLN A 249 -103.71 72.83 75.84
C GLN A 249 -103.79 74.31 76.22
N GLU A 250 -102.74 75.10 75.95
CA GLU A 250 -102.74 76.53 76.22
C GLU A 250 -103.84 77.27 75.45
N ILE A 251 -104.08 76.94 74.18
CA ILE A 251 -105.18 77.50 73.39
C ILE A 251 -106.54 77.09 73.97
N ALA A 252 -106.69 75.88 74.49
CA ALA A 252 -107.91 75.43 75.16
C ALA A 252 -108.16 76.21 76.46
N GLU A 253 -107.12 76.47 77.26
CA GLU A 253 -107.18 77.32 78.45
C GLU A 253 -107.48 78.79 78.10
N ILE A 254 -106.87 79.32 77.04
CA ILE A 254 -107.18 80.65 76.50
C ILE A 254 -108.64 80.71 76.02
N LYS A 255 -109.15 79.66 75.37
CA LYS A 255 -110.56 79.57 74.97
C LYS A 255 -111.49 79.48 76.19
N ALA A 256 -111.12 78.74 77.23
CA ALA A 256 -111.89 78.62 78.47
C ALA A 256 -111.97 79.98 79.19
N THR A 257 -110.84 80.67 79.35
CA THR A 257 -110.79 82.02 79.93
C THR A 257 -111.54 83.05 79.08
N LEU A 258 -111.48 82.97 77.74
CA LEU A 258 -112.32 83.79 76.85
C LEU A 258 -113.82 83.51 77.03
N SER A 259 -114.21 82.25 77.29
CA SER A 259 -115.60 81.91 77.56
C SER A 259 -116.09 82.42 78.93
N GLU A 260 -115.21 82.45 79.94
CA GLU A 260 -115.49 83.10 81.24
C GLU A 260 -115.57 84.63 81.12
N ILE A 261 -114.73 85.26 80.30
CA ILE A 261 -114.80 86.69 80.00
C ILE A 261 -116.09 87.02 79.23
N LYS A 262 -116.50 86.15 78.29
CA LYS A 262 -117.79 86.30 77.59
C LYS A 262 -119.00 86.12 78.53
N ALA A 263 -118.90 85.25 79.54
CA ALA A 263 -119.96 85.03 80.53
C ALA A 263 -120.07 86.16 81.58
N ARG A 264 -119.03 86.98 81.76
CA ARG A 264 -119.04 88.19 82.62
C ARG A 264 -119.46 89.48 81.89
N ALA A 265 -119.65 89.44 80.58
CA ALA A 265 -120.04 90.57 79.75
C ALA A 265 -121.53 90.53 79.31
N ALA A 266 -122.33 89.66 79.92
CA ALA A 266 -123.79 89.58 79.83
C ALA A 266 -124.41 89.80 81.22
#